data_AF-A0A8J3FQJ8-F1
#
_entry.id   AF-A0A8J3FQJ8-F1
#
_cell.length_a   1.000
_cell.length_b   1.000
_cell.length_c   1.000
_cell.angle_alpha   90.00
_cell.angle_beta   90.00
_cell.angle_gamma   90.00
#
_symmetry.space_group_name_H-M   'P 1'
#
loop_
_entity.id
_entity.type
_entity.pdbx_description
1 polymer ?
#
loop_
_entity_poly.entity_id
_entity_poly.type
_entity_poly.pdbx_seq_one_letter_code
_entity_poly.pdbx_strand_id
1 'polypeptide(L)'
;MIEPEIMTYYEHGGEHHRLATGAGRLEFLRTWDVLGRVLPGPPGRILDVGGATGVYAAPLARAGYDVLVIDPVPDHVAAAGACDGVAATLGDARSLPVPDGGADAVLLLGPLYHLPERGDRVTAWREAARAARTGGVVIGAGISRFASMLDGFGKGFFAEPGYRPLVEGALRDGAHRNVADRERWFTSAYFHRPEEAAAEAGEAGLREVRTVAVEGPVWLTGPRVDEFLDDPRLAELTLDMLRRVEAEPSLLGASSHLLTIGRTA
;
A
#
# COMPACT_ATOMS: atom_id res chain seq x y z
N MET A 1 -15.21 -11.71 -3.29
CA MET A 1 -14.85 -12.28 -1.97
C MET A 1 -13.33 -12.28 -1.89
N ILE A 2 -12.73 -11.85 -0.77
CA ILE A 2 -11.28 -11.94 -0.55
C ILE A 2 -10.92 -13.42 -0.35
N GLU A 3 -9.79 -13.87 -0.89
CA GLU A 3 -9.37 -15.27 -0.80
C GLU A 3 -9.11 -15.67 0.68
N PRO A 4 -9.49 -16.89 1.12
CA PRO A 4 -9.37 -17.32 2.51
C PRO A 4 -7.95 -17.20 3.09
N GLU A 5 -6.91 -17.50 2.29
CA GLU A 5 -5.51 -17.42 2.75
C GLU A 5 -5.06 -15.98 3.04
N ILE A 6 -5.64 -14.99 2.35
CA ILE A 6 -5.38 -13.57 2.63
C ILE A 6 -5.97 -13.23 4.00
N MET A 7 -7.20 -13.64 4.27
CA MET A 7 -7.87 -13.37 5.56
C MET A 7 -7.09 -13.98 6.73
N THR A 8 -6.66 -15.24 6.61
CA THR A 8 -5.90 -15.93 7.65
C THR A 8 -4.57 -15.24 7.97
N TYR A 9 -3.84 -14.70 6.98
CA TYR A 9 -2.59 -13.97 7.23
C TYR A 9 -2.80 -12.71 8.10
N TYR A 10 -3.90 -11.98 7.90
CA TYR A 10 -4.18 -10.74 8.64
C TYR A 10 -4.79 -10.95 10.02
N GLU A 11 -5.60 -12.01 10.20
CA GLU A 11 -6.12 -12.41 11.52
C GLU A 11 -5.01 -12.69 12.55
N HIS A 12 -3.80 -13.02 12.10
CA HIS A 12 -2.63 -13.26 12.95
C HIS A 12 -1.77 -12.00 13.23
N GLY A 13 -2.26 -10.79 12.91
CA GLY A 13 -1.65 -9.53 13.38
C GLY A 13 -0.39 -9.06 12.63
N GLY A 14 -0.21 -9.48 11.37
CA GLY A 14 1.03 -9.27 10.61
C GLY A 14 1.43 -7.81 10.34
N GLU A 15 0.51 -6.84 10.32
CA GLU A 15 0.80 -5.51 9.77
C GLU A 15 1.47 -4.55 10.75
N HIS A 16 1.03 -4.49 12.01
CA HIS A 16 1.58 -3.55 13.00
C HIS A 16 3.03 -3.83 13.37
N HIS A 17 3.42 -5.10 13.48
CA HIS A 17 4.81 -5.45 13.81
C HIS A 17 5.73 -5.26 12.60
N ARG A 18 5.22 -5.50 11.37
CA ARG A 18 5.97 -5.36 10.12
C ARG A 18 6.43 -3.92 9.87
N LEU A 19 5.58 -2.93 10.11
CA LEU A 19 5.90 -1.51 9.86
C LEU A 19 6.77 -0.85 10.95
N ALA A 20 7.07 -1.55 12.04
CA ALA A 20 7.80 -0.98 13.18
C ALA A 20 9.33 -1.09 13.06
N THR A 21 9.87 -1.91 12.16
CA THR A 21 11.31 -2.20 12.08
C THR A 21 11.82 -2.35 10.64
N GLY A 22 13.12 -2.14 10.41
CA GLY A 22 13.80 -2.43 9.15
C GLY A 22 13.15 -1.80 7.93
N ALA A 23 13.00 -2.60 6.86
CA ALA A 23 12.38 -2.18 5.60
C ALA A 23 10.91 -1.71 5.79
N GLY A 24 10.16 -2.26 6.74
CA GLY A 24 8.80 -1.82 7.00
C GLY A 24 8.73 -0.46 7.72
N ARG A 25 9.72 -0.13 8.55
CA ARG A 25 9.86 1.24 9.10
C ARG A 25 10.19 2.24 8.00
N LEU A 26 11.05 1.87 7.04
CA LEU A 26 11.32 2.70 5.87
C LEU A 26 10.06 2.90 5.02
N GLU A 27 9.31 1.83 4.73
CA GLU A 27 8.03 1.87 4.02
C GLU A 27 7.05 2.86 4.68
N PHE A 28 6.87 2.75 6.00
CA PHE A 28 5.99 3.65 6.75
C PHE A 28 6.42 5.11 6.63
N LEU A 29 7.69 5.42 6.89
CA LEU A 29 8.22 6.80 6.82
C LEU A 29 8.12 7.38 5.40
N ARG A 30 8.39 6.57 4.39
CA ARG A 30 8.31 6.97 2.98
C ARG A 30 6.87 7.17 2.51
N THR A 31 5.97 6.28 2.90
CA THR A 31 4.53 6.45 2.64
C THR A 31 4.05 7.73 3.29
N TRP A 32 4.42 7.98 4.55
CA TRP A 32 4.07 9.21 5.25
C TRP A 32 4.65 10.48 4.59
N ASP A 33 5.92 10.46 4.16
CA ASP A 33 6.54 11.57 3.41
C ASP A 33 5.80 11.88 2.10
N VAL A 34 5.35 10.85 1.38
CA VAL A 34 4.55 11.02 0.17
C VAL A 34 3.18 11.60 0.53
N LEU A 35 2.47 11.02 1.50
CA LEU A 35 1.16 11.49 1.96
C LEU A 35 1.21 12.97 2.37
N GLY A 36 2.20 13.38 3.17
CA GLY A 36 2.37 14.76 3.62
C GLY A 36 2.59 15.77 2.50
N ARG A 37 3.05 15.34 1.31
CA ARG A 37 3.23 16.20 0.13
C ARG A 37 2.03 16.23 -0.81
N VAL A 38 1.18 15.20 -0.80
CA VAL A 38 0.11 15.05 -1.80
C VAL A 38 -1.29 15.24 -1.23
N LEU A 39 -1.49 15.01 0.06
CA LEU A 39 -2.76 15.26 0.71
C LEU A 39 -3.05 16.77 0.80
N PRO A 40 -4.32 17.19 0.71
CA PRO A 40 -4.70 18.57 1.03
C PRO A 40 -4.41 18.84 2.51
N GLY A 41 -4.09 20.08 2.87
CA GLY A 41 -3.88 20.45 4.28
C GLY A 41 -5.15 20.27 5.12
N PRO A 42 -5.04 19.96 6.43
CA PRO A 42 -6.19 19.82 7.31
C PRO A 42 -6.86 21.20 7.59
N PRO A 43 -8.17 21.23 7.88
CA PRO A 43 -9.07 20.08 7.97
C PRO A 43 -9.45 19.55 6.59
N GLY A 44 -9.66 18.23 6.51
CA GLY A 44 -10.13 17.55 5.31
C GLY A 44 -10.60 16.14 5.66
N ARG A 45 -11.41 15.54 4.78
CA ARG A 45 -11.95 14.19 4.95
C ARG A 45 -11.16 13.16 4.15
N ILE A 46 -10.68 12.13 4.84
CA ILE A 46 -9.88 11.04 4.26
C ILE A 46 -10.60 9.70 4.46
N LEU A 47 -10.71 8.92 3.39
CA LEU A 47 -11.09 7.52 3.47
C LEU A 47 -9.84 6.65 3.43
N ASP A 48 -9.61 5.85 4.46
CA ASP A 48 -8.53 4.87 4.53
C ASP A 48 -9.11 3.46 4.26
N VAL A 49 -9.12 3.07 2.98
CA VAL A 49 -9.76 1.85 2.50
C VAL A 49 -8.75 0.70 2.55
N GLY A 50 -9.13 -0.37 3.25
CA GLY A 50 -8.20 -1.40 3.70
C GLY A 50 -7.22 -0.86 4.74
N GLY A 51 -7.64 0.11 5.55
CA GLY A 51 -6.80 0.75 6.58
C GLY A 51 -6.49 -0.15 7.78
N ALA A 52 -6.99 -1.39 7.77
CA ALA A 52 -6.78 -2.40 8.80
C ALA A 52 -7.03 -1.82 10.22
N THR A 53 -6.03 -1.94 11.09
CA THR A 53 -6.08 -1.48 12.48
C THR A 53 -5.78 0.02 12.65
N GLY A 54 -5.69 0.78 11.55
CA GLY A 54 -5.61 2.24 11.57
C GLY A 54 -4.19 2.81 11.70
N VAL A 55 -3.17 2.10 11.18
CA VAL A 55 -1.76 2.52 11.27
C VAL A 55 -1.50 3.90 10.63
N TYR A 56 -2.18 4.22 9.53
CA TYR A 56 -2.17 5.54 8.90
C TYR A 56 -3.32 6.42 9.38
N ALA A 57 -4.51 5.85 9.63
CA ALA A 57 -5.67 6.59 10.09
C ALA A 57 -5.46 7.35 11.41
N ALA A 58 -4.88 6.71 12.42
CA ALA A 58 -4.66 7.32 13.73
C ALA A 58 -3.75 8.57 13.69
N PRO A 59 -2.55 8.55 13.06
CA PRO A 59 -1.76 9.76 12.91
C PRO A 59 -2.41 10.83 12.02
N LEU A 60 -3.19 10.45 10.99
CA LEU A 60 -3.96 11.41 10.19
C LEU A 60 -5.04 12.11 11.03
N ALA A 61 -5.79 11.38 11.86
CA ALA A 61 -6.77 11.95 12.77
C ALA A 61 -6.10 12.94 13.76
N ARG A 62 -4.95 12.57 14.34
CA ARG A 62 -4.15 13.46 15.20
C ARG A 62 -3.64 14.71 14.48
N ALA A 63 -3.42 14.64 13.17
CA ALA A 63 -3.04 15.79 12.35
C ALA A 63 -4.23 16.72 12.02
N GLY A 64 -5.46 16.38 12.43
CA GLY A 64 -6.65 17.22 12.28
C GLY A 64 -7.54 16.86 11.08
N TYR A 65 -7.37 15.69 10.48
CA TYR A 65 -8.26 15.17 9.45
C TYR A 65 -9.47 14.45 10.05
N ASP A 66 -10.60 14.48 9.35
CA ASP A 66 -11.73 13.57 9.58
C ASP A 66 -11.46 12.26 8.83
N VAL A 67 -11.19 11.18 9.56
CA VAL A 67 -10.72 9.92 8.98
C VAL A 67 -11.75 8.82 9.18
N LEU A 68 -12.13 8.17 8.08
CA LEU A 68 -12.93 6.96 8.08
C LEU A 68 -12.11 5.78 7.53
N VAL A 69 -11.86 4.79 8.37
CA VAL A 69 -11.35 3.48 7.95
C VAL A 69 -12.49 2.63 7.39
N ILE A 70 -12.26 2.01 6.25
CA ILE A 70 -13.19 1.06 5.63
C ILE A 70 -12.45 -0.25 5.41
N ASP A 71 -12.80 -1.31 6.13
CA ASP A 71 -12.08 -2.58 6.06
C ASP A 71 -13.05 -3.78 6.01
N PRO A 72 -12.75 -4.86 5.27
CA PRO A 72 -13.62 -6.03 5.20
C PRO A 72 -13.52 -6.93 6.44
N VAL A 73 -12.49 -6.76 7.29
CA VAL A 73 -12.25 -7.61 8.47
C VAL A 73 -12.88 -6.96 9.73
N PRO A 74 -13.83 -7.61 10.41
CA PRO A 74 -14.48 -7.05 11.60
C PRO A 74 -13.52 -6.65 12.73
N ASP A 75 -12.49 -7.47 12.99
CA ASP A 75 -11.52 -7.21 14.05
C ASP A 75 -10.65 -5.99 13.74
N HIS A 76 -10.30 -5.76 12.47
CA HIS A 76 -9.63 -4.54 12.03
C HIS A 76 -10.50 -3.30 12.27
N VAL A 77 -11.76 -3.35 11.86
CA VAL A 77 -12.72 -2.24 12.06
C VAL A 77 -12.87 -1.92 13.55
N ALA A 78 -12.97 -2.94 14.41
CA ALA A 78 -13.06 -2.76 15.85
C ALA A 78 -11.79 -2.11 16.42
N ALA A 79 -10.60 -2.54 16.00
CA ALA A 79 -9.33 -1.98 16.44
C ALA A 79 -9.14 -0.53 15.96
N ALA A 80 -9.42 -0.24 14.68
CA ALA A 80 -9.33 1.11 14.13
C ALA A 80 -10.32 2.08 14.80
N GLY A 81 -11.56 1.64 15.04
CA GLY A 81 -12.57 2.44 15.72
C GLY A 81 -12.29 2.71 17.21
N ALA A 82 -11.34 1.98 17.81
CA ALA A 82 -10.85 2.24 19.16
C ALA A 82 -9.74 3.32 19.19
N CYS A 83 -9.22 3.75 18.04
CA CYS A 83 -8.24 4.83 17.96
C CYS A 83 -8.92 6.20 18.12
N ASP A 84 -8.32 7.08 18.94
CA ASP A 84 -8.83 8.43 19.15
C ASP A 84 -8.97 9.21 17.83
N GLY A 85 -10.19 9.70 17.57
CA GLY A 85 -10.50 10.53 16.40
C GLY A 85 -10.67 9.77 15.08
N VAL A 86 -10.69 8.43 15.10
CA VAL A 86 -10.89 7.60 13.91
C VAL A 86 -12.29 6.98 13.93
N ALA A 87 -13.04 7.16 12.84
CA ALA A 87 -14.23 6.37 12.57
C ALA A 87 -13.84 5.12 11.77
N ALA A 88 -14.57 4.02 11.94
CA ALA A 88 -14.33 2.79 11.19
C ALA A 88 -15.65 2.11 10.81
N THR A 89 -15.68 1.46 9.64
CA THR A 89 -16.84 0.70 9.17
C THR A 89 -16.45 -0.49 8.31
N LEU A 90 -17.33 -1.49 8.25
CA LEU A 90 -17.15 -2.65 7.37
C LEU A 90 -17.40 -2.27 5.92
N GLY A 91 -16.52 -2.67 5.00
CA GLY A 91 -16.73 -2.46 3.57
C GLY A 91 -15.72 -3.16 2.67
N ASP A 92 -16.11 -3.34 1.40
CA ASP A 92 -15.25 -3.88 0.34
C ASP A 92 -14.80 -2.74 -0.58
N ALA A 93 -13.52 -2.70 -0.95
CA ALA A 93 -12.96 -1.65 -1.80
C ALA A 93 -13.66 -1.54 -3.16
N ARG A 94 -14.29 -2.62 -3.64
CA ARG A 94 -15.05 -2.68 -4.90
C ARG A 94 -16.48 -2.13 -4.79
N SER A 95 -16.95 -1.80 -3.58
CA SER A 95 -18.28 -1.25 -3.32
C SER A 95 -18.29 -0.50 -1.98
N LEU A 96 -17.81 0.74 -1.99
CA LEU A 96 -17.61 1.53 -0.77
C LEU A 96 -18.93 2.01 -0.18
N PRO A 97 -19.18 1.83 1.13
CA PRO A 97 -20.44 2.21 1.81
C PRO A 97 -20.50 3.72 2.13
N VAL A 98 -20.16 4.57 1.16
CA VAL A 98 -20.07 6.02 1.30
C VAL A 98 -20.69 6.72 0.07
N PRO A 99 -21.23 7.94 0.23
CA PRO A 99 -21.77 8.72 -0.88
C PRO A 99 -20.67 9.18 -1.85
N ASP A 100 -21.09 9.50 -3.07
CA ASP A 100 -20.25 10.09 -4.10
C ASP A 100 -19.68 11.45 -3.65
N GLY A 101 -18.44 11.74 -4.04
CA GLY A 101 -17.82 13.06 -3.84
C GLY A 101 -17.64 13.49 -2.38
N GLY A 102 -17.70 12.56 -1.45
CA GLY A 102 -17.72 12.84 -0.01
C GLY A 102 -16.36 13.05 0.66
N ALA A 103 -15.25 12.74 -0.02
CA ALA A 103 -13.91 12.78 0.55
C ALA A 103 -12.94 13.70 -0.22
N ASP A 104 -12.04 14.37 0.50
CA ASP A 104 -10.96 15.17 -0.10
C ASP A 104 -9.82 14.28 -0.62
N ALA A 105 -9.60 13.14 0.04
CA ALA A 105 -8.69 12.10 -0.42
C ALA A 105 -9.18 10.68 -0.09
N VAL A 106 -8.81 9.71 -0.93
CA VAL A 106 -9.08 8.28 -0.72
C VAL A 106 -7.78 7.49 -0.86
N LEU A 107 -7.49 6.67 0.14
CA LEU A 107 -6.30 5.84 0.24
C LEU A 107 -6.69 4.37 0.03
N LEU A 108 -6.06 3.71 -0.92
CA LEU A 108 -6.12 2.27 -1.19
C LEU A 108 -4.75 1.65 -0.86
N LEU A 109 -4.30 1.73 0.40
CA LEU A 109 -2.94 1.32 0.78
C LEU A 109 -2.78 -0.20 1.01
N GLY A 110 -3.88 -0.94 1.00
CA GLY A 110 -3.91 -2.40 1.14
C GLY A 110 -4.67 -3.18 0.06
N PRO A 111 -5.83 -2.69 -0.46
CA PRO A 111 -6.72 -3.56 -1.24
C PRO A 111 -6.18 -4.06 -2.58
N LEU A 112 -5.41 -3.25 -3.31
CA LEU A 112 -5.14 -3.51 -4.74
C LEU A 112 -4.37 -4.80 -5.00
N TYR A 113 -3.38 -5.12 -4.16
CA TYR A 113 -2.59 -6.34 -4.32
C TYR A 113 -3.32 -7.58 -3.79
N HIS A 114 -4.44 -7.43 -3.06
CA HIS A 114 -5.32 -8.54 -2.63
C HIS A 114 -6.43 -8.86 -3.63
N LEU A 115 -6.49 -8.13 -4.74
CA LEU A 115 -7.45 -8.32 -5.82
C LEU A 115 -6.73 -8.93 -7.04
N PRO A 116 -6.74 -10.27 -7.21
CA PRO A 116 -5.98 -10.94 -8.27
C PRO A 116 -6.50 -10.58 -9.67
N GLU A 117 -7.82 -10.41 -9.79
CA GLU A 117 -8.47 -10.07 -11.05
C GLU A 117 -8.34 -8.59 -11.38
N ARG A 118 -7.87 -8.28 -12.59
CA ARG A 118 -7.70 -6.88 -13.03
C ARG A 118 -9.01 -6.09 -13.00
N GLY A 119 -10.12 -6.72 -13.37
CA GLY A 119 -11.44 -6.09 -13.34
C GLY A 119 -11.83 -5.61 -11.94
N ASP A 120 -11.49 -6.40 -10.92
CA ASP A 120 -11.73 -6.05 -9.52
C ASP A 120 -10.86 -4.88 -9.07
N ARG A 121 -9.57 -4.85 -9.45
CA ARG A 121 -8.68 -3.72 -9.16
C ARG A 121 -9.16 -2.42 -9.79
N VAL A 122 -9.54 -2.46 -11.06
CA VAL A 122 -10.10 -1.28 -11.74
C VAL A 122 -11.42 -0.85 -11.08
N THR A 123 -12.25 -1.80 -10.62
CA THR A 123 -13.47 -1.49 -9.87
C THR A 123 -13.16 -0.77 -8.55
N ALA A 124 -12.16 -1.23 -7.80
CA ALA A 124 -11.72 -0.56 -6.58
C ALA A 124 -11.20 0.87 -6.84
N TRP A 125 -10.43 1.07 -7.91
CA TRP A 125 -10.03 2.41 -8.34
C TRP A 125 -11.23 3.30 -8.71
N ARG A 126 -12.23 2.76 -9.41
CA ARG A 126 -13.46 3.50 -9.76
C ARG A 126 -14.26 3.91 -8.54
N GLU A 127 -14.41 3.01 -7.57
CA GLU A 127 -15.10 3.32 -6.32
C GLU A 127 -14.37 4.39 -5.50
N ALA A 128 -13.04 4.32 -5.42
CA ALA A 128 -12.24 5.35 -4.77
C ALA A 128 -12.38 6.71 -5.49
N ALA A 129 -12.38 6.71 -6.82
CA ALA A 129 -12.62 7.91 -7.62
C ALA A 129 -14.04 8.46 -7.45
N ARG A 130 -15.06 7.59 -7.34
CA ARG A 130 -16.46 7.98 -7.06
C ARG A 130 -16.59 8.64 -5.68
N ALA A 131 -15.96 8.07 -4.67
CA ALA A 131 -16.03 8.56 -3.29
C ALA A 131 -15.26 9.88 -3.08
N ALA A 132 -14.20 10.12 -3.86
CA ALA A 132 -13.47 11.39 -3.86
C ALA A 132 -14.27 12.50 -4.56
N ARG A 133 -14.27 13.71 -4.00
CA ARG A 133 -14.82 14.92 -4.64
C ARG A 133 -14.06 15.23 -5.94
N THR A 134 -14.63 16.03 -6.83
CA THR A 134 -13.92 16.61 -8.00
C THR A 134 -12.61 17.26 -7.61
N GLY A 135 -11.51 16.91 -8.29
CA GLY A 135 -10.15 17.35 -7.98
C GLY A 135 -9.52 16.72 -6.72
N GLY A 136 -10.25 15.85 -6.02
CA GLY A 136 -9.80 15.06 -4.88
C GLY A 136 -8.68 14.09 -5.25
N VAL A 137 -7.88 13.71 -4.25
CA VAL A 137 -6.69 12.88 -4.45
C VAL A 137 -7.02 11.42 -4.20
N VAL A 138 -6.62 10.52 -5.10
CA VAL A 138 -6.72 9.08 -4.88
C VAL A 138 -5.33 8.48 -4.94
N ILE A 139 -4.99 7.67 -3.94
CA ILE A 139 -3.67 7.06 -3.79
C ILE A 139 -3.86 5.57 -3.63
N GLY A 140 -3.12 4.75 -4.37
CA GLY A 140 -3.16 3.31 -4.25
C GLY A 140 -1.77 2.72 -4.13
N ALA A 141 -1.60 1.78 -3.20
CA ALA A 141 -0.38 1.03 -3.03
C ALA A 141 -0.40 -0.26 -3.86
N GLY A 142 0.72 -0.57 -4.48
CA GLY A 142 0.98 -1.84 -5.12
C GLY A 142 2.29 -2.43 -4.62
N ILE A 143 2.41 -3.76 -4.69
CA ILE A 143 3.69 -4.46 -4.47
C ILE A 143 4.38 -4.59 -5.82
N SER A 144 5.69 -4.34 -5.88
CA SER A 144 6.45 -4.45 -7.13
C SER A 144 6.51 -5.90 -7.64
N ARG A 145 6.41 -6.04 -8.97
CA ARG A 145 6.57 -7.30 -9.72
C ARG A 145 7.84 -8.07 -9.35
N PHE A 146 8.86 -7.33 -8.93
CA PHE A 146 10.19 -7.85 -8.62
C PHE A 146 10.42 -8.07 -7.12
N ALA A 147 9.49 -7.65 -6.25
CA ALA A 147 9.66 -7.69 -4.80
C ALA A 147 9.93 -9.10 -4.29
N SER A 148 9.13 -10.10 -4.67
CA SER A 148 9.32 -11.50 -4.23
C SER A 148 10.68 -12.06 -4.67
N MET A 149 11.13 -11.75 -5.89
CA MET A 149 12.46 -12.19 -6.34
C MET A 149 13.57 -11.59 -5.45
N LEU A 150 13.49 -10.28 -5.21
CA LEU A 150 14.49 -9.55 -4.44
C LEU A 150 14.49 -9.96 -2.96
N ASP A 151 13.30 -10.16 -2.37
CA ASP A 151 13.12 -10.73 -1.03
C ASP A 151 13.73 -12.14 -0.95
N GLY A 152 13.52 -12.96 -1.99
CA GLY A 152 14.10 -14.29 -2.08
C GLY A 152 15.62 -14.30 -1.98
N PHE A 153 16.29 -13.35 -2.61
CA PHE A 153 17.74 -13.18 -2.48
C PHE A 153 18.13 -12.58 -1.13
N GLY A 154 17.44 -11.53 -0.67
CA GLY A 154 17.77 -10.83 0.57
C GLY A 154 17.55 -11.66 1.84
N LYS A 155 16.51 -12.50 1.85
CA LYS A 155 16.09 -13.31 3.00
C LYS A 155 16.49 -14.79 2.89
N GLY A 156 17.13 -15.17 1.77
CA GLY A 156 17.61 -16.53 1.53
C GLY A 156 16.54 -17.54 1.12
N PHE A 157 15.32 -17.08 0.81
CA PHE A 157 14.22 -17.98 0.41
C PHE A 157 14.43 -18.64 -0.95
N PHE A 158 15.31 -18.07 -1.79
CA PHE A 158 15.59 -18.61 -3.13
C PHE A 158 16.11 -20.06 -3.12
N ALA A 159 16.71 -20.51 -2.01
CA ALA A 159 17.19 -21.88 -1.84
C ALA A 159 16.07 -22.88 -1.46
N GLU A 160 14.86 -22.41 -1.15
CA GLU A 160 13.79 -23.25 -0.64
C GLU A 160 13.00 -23.94 -1.77
N PRO A 161 12.79 -25.25 -1.68
CA PRO A 161 11.86 -25.95 -2.56
C PRO A 161 10.45 -25.36 -2.39
N GLY A 162 9.92 -24.78 -3.47
CA GLY A 162 8.57 -24.20 -3.51
C GLY A 162 8.53 -22.69 -3.64
N TYR A 163 9.57 -21.94 -3.24
CA TYR A 163 9.59 -20.48 -3.38
C TYR A 163 9.72 -20.01 -4.83
N ARG A 164 10.56 -20.71 -5.61
CA ARG A 164 10.82 -20.37 -7.01
C ARG A 164 9.55 -20.30 -7.88
N PRO A 165 8.61 -21.26 -7.84
CA PRO A 165 7.34 -21.13 -8.55
C PRO A 165 6.52 -19.87 -8.23
N LEU A 166 6.54 -19.39 -6.98
CA LEU A 166 5.85 -18.15 -6.59
C LEU A 166 6.48 -16.95 -7.30
N VAL A 167 7.81 -16.90 -7.30
CA VAL A 167 8.58 -15.86 -8.00
C VAL A 167 8.34 -15.91 -9.51
N GLU A 168 8.36 -17.10 -10.11
CA GLU A 168 8.13 -17.27 -11.55
C GLU A 168 6.73 -16.83 -11.98
N GLY A 169 5.70 -17.15 -11.18
CA GLY A 169 4.33 -16.65 -11.40
C GLY A 169 4.26 -15.13 -11.33
N ALA A 170 4.78 -14.56 -10.24
CA ALA A 170 4.83 -13.12 -10.06
C ALA A 170 5.54 -12.43 -11.24
N LEU A 171 6.72 -12.89 -11.67
CA LEU A 171 7.44 -12.26 -12.78
C LEU A 171 6.73 -12.38 -14.14
N ARG A 172 6.02 -13.48 -14.37
CA ARG A 172 5.37 -13.79 -15.65
C ARG A 172 4.09 -12.98 -15.86
N ASP A 173 3.16 -13.08 -14.93
CA ASP A 173 1.79 -12.55 -15.08
C ASP A 173 1.33 -11.77 -13.85
N GLY A 174 2.10 -11.89 -12.78
CA GLY A 174 1.87 -11.14 -11.59
C GLY A 174 1.17 -11.79 -10.44
N ALA A 175 0.74 -13.03 -10.64
CA ALA A 175 0.14 -13.83 -9.60
C ALA A 175 1.23 -14.41 -8.69
N HIS A 176 1.40 -13.82 -7.51
CA HIS A 176 2.14 -14.44 -6.41
C HIS A 176 1.18 -15.35 -5.64
N ARG A 177 1.35 -16.67 -5.72
CA ARG A 177 0.38 -17.64 -5.16
C ARG A 177 1.00 -18.52 -4.08
N ASN A 178 0.77 -18.19 -2.81
CA ASN A 178 1.26 -18.97 -1.69
C ASN A 178 0.27 -20.09 -1.31
N VAL A 179 0.00 -21.00 -2.27
CA VAL A 179 -0.96 -22.12 -2.09
C VAL A 179 -0.56 -23.12 -1.00
N ALA A 180 0.70 -23.08 -0.56
CA ALA A 180 1.21 -23.92 0.51
C ALA A 180 0.96 -23.29 1.91
N ASP A 181 0.38 -22.10 1.95
CA ASP A 181 0.07 -21.30 3.15
C ASP A 181 1.25 -21.27 4.14
N ARG A 182 2.46 -21.05 3.61
CA ARG A 182 3.67 -20.95 4.43
C ARG A 182 3.68 -19.57 5.05
N GLU A 183 3.44 -19.49 6.35
CA GLU A 183 3.40 -18.25 7.15
C GLU A 183 4.61 -17.31 6.92
N ARG A 184 5.79 -17.86 6.63
CA ARG A 184 7.02 -17.07 6.43
C ARG A 184 7.12 -16.39 5.06
N TRP A 185 6.34 -16.84 4.08
CA TRP A 185 6.27 -16.23 2.75
C TRP A 185 5.08 -15.28 2.71
N PHE A 186 5.14 -14.27 1.84
CA PHE A 186 4.01 -13.39 1.66
C PHE A 186 2.78 -14.15 1.15
N THR A 187 1.58 -13.66 1.45
CA THR A 187 0.30 -14.29 1.06
C THR A 187 0.08 -14.26 -0.46
N SER A 188 -1.03 -14.87 -0.91
CA SER A 188 -1.50 -14.79 -2.30
C SER A 188 -1.84 -13.34 -2.65
N ALA A 189 -1.28 -12.82 -3.74
CA ALA A 189 -1.40 -11.42 -4.11
C ALA A 189 -1.05 -11.15 -5.58
N TYR A 190 -1.39 -9.95 -6.06
CA TYR A 190 -1.01 -9.41 -7.36
C TYR A 190 0.06 -8.31 -7.25
N PHE A 191 1.20 -8.50 -7.91
CA PHE A 191 2.42 -7.69 -7.68
C PHE A 191 2.75 -6.64 -8.77
N HIS A 192 1.98 -5.58 -9.02
CA HIS A 192 2.16 -4.62 -10.14
C HIS A 192 3.59 -4.35 -10.69
N ARG A 193 3.70 -4.29 -12.03
CA ARG A 193 4.69 -3.40 -12.67
C ARG A 193 4.24 -1.95 -12.51
N PRO A 194 5.17 -0.97 -12.46
CA PRO A 194 4.80 0.43 -12.26
C PRO A 194 3.76 0.95 -13.27
N GLU A 195 3.89 0.59 -14.54
CA GLU A 195 2.98 1.00 -15.60
C GLU A 195 1.57 0.41 -15.50
N GLU A 196 1.42 -0.77 -14.86
CA GLU A 196 0.12 -1.44 -14.76
C GLU A 196 -0.80 -0.73 -13.76
N ALA A 197 -0.28 -0.34 -12.60
CA ALA A 197 -1.07 0.38 -11.60
C ALA A 197 -1.51 1.77 -12.12
N ALA A 198 -0.62 2.46 -12.84
CA ALA A 198 -0.95 3.74 -13.47
C ALA A 198 -2.02 3.59 -14.56
N ALA A 199 -1.94 2.53 -15.37
CA ALA A 199 -2.94 2.25 -16.40
C ALA A 199 -4.31 1.89 -15.80
N GLU A 200 -4.35 1.11 -14.71
CA GLU A 200 -5.58 0.79 -13.98
C GLU A 200 -6.25 2.05 -13.41
N ALA A 201 -5.47 2.93 -12.78
CA ALA A 201 -5.96 4.22 -12.28
C ALA A 201 -6.49 5.13 -13.40
N GLY A 202 -5.78 5.21 -14.53
CA GLY A 202 -6.22 5.96 -15.71
C GLY A 202 -7.52 5.42 -16.32
N GLU A 203 -7.66 4.09 -16.44
CA GLU A 203 -8.90 3.45 -16.91
C GLU A 203 -10.09 3.70 -15.96
N ALA A 204 -9.83 3.88 -14.67
CA ALA A 204 -10.83 4.27 -13.69
C ALA A 204 -11.25 5.74 -13.77
N GLY A 205 -10.64 6.54 -14.65
CA GLY A 205 -10.98 7.94 -14.88
C GLY A 205 -10.16 8.95 -14.07
N LEU A 206 -9.12 8.49 -13.34
CA LEU A 206 -8.19 9.40 -12.67
C LEU A 206 -7.29 10.10 -13.69
N ARG A 207 -6.95 11.35 -13.40
CA ARG A 207 -6.07 12.22 -14.19
C ARG A 207 -4.78 12.50 -13.43
N GLU A 208 -3.79 13.03 -14.16
CA GLU A 208 -2.46 13.39 -13.61
C GLU A 208 -1.78 12.20 -12.90
N VAL A 209 -2.04 10.99 -13.39
CA VAL A 209 -1.60 9.76 -12.75
C VAL A 209 -0.08 9.67 -12.81
N ARG A 210 0.54 9.47 -11.65
CA ARG A 210 1.97 9.20 -11.51
C ARG A 210 2.21 8.11 -10.48
N THR A 211 3.31 7.38 -10.66
CA THR A 211 3.75 6.35 -9.72
C THR A 211 5.09 6.75 -9.13
N VAL A 212 5.25 6.54 -7.82
CA VAL A 212 6.50 6.76 -7.11
C VAL A 212 6.94 5.49 -6.38
N ALA A 213 8.24 5.29 -6.31
CA ALA A 213 8.87 4.30 -5.44
C ALA A 213 8.72 4.72 -3.97
N VAL A 214 8.36 3.77 -3.11
CA VAL A 214 8.29 3.99 -1.66
C VAL A 214 9.70 3.92 -1.07
N GLU A 215 10.29 2.73 -1.04
CA GLU A 215 11.63 2.50 -0.46
C GLU A 215 12.78 2.71 -1.46
N GLY A 216 12.49 2.69 -2.77
CA GLY A 216 13.52 2.69 -3.81
C GLY A 216 14.44 1.47 -3.69
N PRO A 217 15.70 1.49 -4.15
CA PRO A 217 16.60 0.34 -3.97
C PRO A 217 17.15 0.19 -2.54
N VAL A 218 16.88 1.14 -1.62
CA VAL A 218 17.55 1.21 -0.31
C VAL A 218 17.17 0.05 0.60
N TRP A 219 15.95 -0.49 0.49
CA TRP A 219 15.53 -1.66 1.29
C TRP A 219 16.39 -2.91 1.04
N LEU A 220 17.05 -3.01 -0.12
CA LEU A 220 17.97 -4.11 -0.45
C LEU A 220 19.26 -4.10 0.38
N THR A 221 19.53 -3.02 1.13
CA THR A 221 20.62 -2.98 2.11
C THR A 221 20.32 -3.78 3.37
N GLY A 222 19.09 -4.31 3.50
CA GLY A 222 18.69 -5.25 4.54
C GLY A 222 18.77 -4.61 5.93
N PRO A 223 19.41 -5.26 6.92
CA PRO A 223 19.51 -4.74 8.28
C PRO A 223 20.15 -3.34 8.39
N ARG A 224 20.93 -2.92 7.39
CA ARG A 224 21.56 -1.60 7.39
C ARG A 224 20.56 -0.45 7.23
N VAL A 225 19.32 -0.73 6.83
CA VAL A 225 18.25 0.27 6.84
C VAL A 225 18.09 0.86 8.24
N ASP A 226 18.16 0.04 9.30
CA ASP A 226 18.03 0.54 10.67
C ASP A 226 19.18 1.50 11.04
N GLU A 227 20.40 1.25 10.56
CA GLU A 227 21.55 2.17 10.75
C GLU A 227 21.27 3.57 10.19
N PHE A 228 20.55 3.65 9.07
CA PHE A 228 20.19 4.92 8.44
C PHE A 228 19.02 5.61 9.14
N LEU A 229 18.09 4.85 9.72
CA LEU A 229 16.86 5.38 10.31
C LEU A 229 17.00 5.69 11.81
N ASP A 230 17.97 5.12 12.50
CA ASP A 230 18.19 5.34 13.93
C ASP A 230 18.92 6.65 14.26
N ASP A 231 19.78 7.17 13.35
CA ASP A 231 20.30 8.56 13.44
C ASP A 231 19.32 9.52 12.72
N PRO A 232 18.68 10.47 13.43
CA PRO A 232 17.72 11.39 12.81
C PRO A 232 18.27 12.20 11.62
N ARG A 233 19.58 12.51 11.61
CA ARG A 233 20.20 13.23 10.48
C ARG A 233 20.35 12.33 9.26
N LEU A 234 20.72 11.06 9.47
CA LEU A 234 20.79 10.09 8.39
C LEU A 234 19.40 9.72 7.89
N ALA A 235 18.40 9.68 8.77
CA ALA A 235 17.02 9.45 8.39
C ALA A 235 16.53 10.56 7.44
N GLU A 236 16.70 11.83 7.82
CA GLU A 236 16.32 12.96 6.96
C GLU A 236 17.09 12.95 5.63
N LEU A 237 18.40 12.69 5.66
CA LEU A 237 19.21 12.58 4.45
C LEU A 237 18.73 11.42 3.55
N THR A 238 18.36 10.29 4.13
CA THR A 238 17.84 9.12 3.40
C THR A 238 16.52 9.47 2.72
N LEU A 239 15.61 10.13 3.44
CA LEU A 239 14.33 10.59 2.87
C LEU A 239 14.57 11.62 1.75
N ASP A 240 15.49 12.58 1.92
CA ASP A 240 15.83 13.56 0.87
C ASP A 240 16.38 12.90 -0.40
N MET A 241 17.29 11.94 -0.25
CA MET A 241 17.87 11.22 -1.38
C MET A 241 16.83 10.38 -2.10
N LEU A 242 15.96 9.69 -1.37
CA LEU A 242 14.86 8.92 -1.95
C LEU A 242 13.87 9.82 -2.69
N ARG A 243 13.52 10.99 -2.15
CA ARG A 243 12.65 11.98 -2.82
C ARG A 243 13.17 12.40 -4.21
N ARG A 244 14.49 12.50 -4.39
CA ARG A 244 15.10 12.92 -5.67
C ARG A 244 14.97 11.89 -6.78
N VAL A 245 14.81 10.61 -6.42
CA VAL A 245 14.81 9.50 -7.38
C VAL A 245 13.51 8.70 -7.37
N GLU A 246 12.52 9.08 -6.56
CA GLU A 246 11.28 8.32 -6.37
C GLU A 246 10.45 8.16 -7.65
N ALA A 247 10.61 9.06 -8.63
CA ALA A 247 9.90 9.01 -9.91
C ALA A 247 10.81 8.56 -11.08
N GLU A 248 12.06 8.17 -10.81
CA GLU A 248 13.00 7.74 -11.84
C GLU A 248 12.56 6.39 -12.45
N PRO A 249 12.16 6.32 -13.73
CA PRO A 249 11.59 5.11 -14.32
C PRO A 249 12.51 3.89 -14.22
N SER A 250 13.83 4.09 -14.30
CA SER A 250 14.81 3.01 -14.19
C SER A 250 14.91 2.42 -12.77
N LEU A 251 14.37 3.09 -11.75
CA LEU A 251 14.45 2.69 -10.34
C LEU A 251 13.10 2.25 -9.74
N LEU A 252 11.97 2.55 -10.38
CA LEU A 252 10.64 2.20 -9.84
C LEU A 252 10.52 0.70 -9.51
N GLY A 253 10.93 -0.17 -10.44
CA GLY A 253 10.85 -1.63 -10.25
C GLY A 253 11.76 -2.16 -9.13
N ALA A 254 12.77 -1.42 -8.70
CA ALA A 254 13.66 -1.82 -7.61
C ALA A 254 13.06 -1.57 -6.22
N SER A 255 12.00 -0.78 -6.12
CA SER A 255 11.24 -0.59 -4.87
C SER A 255 10.45 -1.84 -4.51
N SER A 256 10.23 -2.11 -3.23
CA SER A 256 9.34 -3.19 -2.79
C SER A 256 7.88 -2.77 -3.01
N HIS A 257 7.54 -1.55 -2.60
CA HIS A 257 6.21 -0.97 -2.77
C HIS A 257 6.23 0.23 -3.70
N LEU A 258 5.09 0.46 -4.33
CA LEU A 258 4.82 1.56 -5.25
C LEU A 258 3.57 2.31 -4.77
N LEU A 259 3.58 3.63 -4.88
CA LEU A 259 2.38 4.45 -4.70
C LEU A 259 1.99 5.09 -6.03
N THR A 260 0.78 4.79 -6.49
CA THR A 260 0.16 5.45 -7.64
C THR A 260 -0.78 6.52 -7.14
N ILE A 261 -0.58 7.75 -7.60
CA ILE A 261 -1.32 8.95 -7.19
C ILE A 261 -2.04 9.49 -8.41
N GLY A 262 -3.33 9.77 -8.28
CA GLY A 262 -4.14 10.42 -9.31
C GLY A 262 -5.13 11.41 -8.70
N ARG A 263 -5.77 12.19 -9.56
CA ARG A 263 -6.84 13.12 -9.19
C ARG A 263 -8.13 12.80 -9.93
N THR A 264 -9.26 12.97 -9.26
CA THR A 264 -10.56 12.92 -9.92
C THR A 264 -10.73 14.11 -10.87
N ALA A 265 -11.47 13.87 -11.94
CA ALA A 265 -11.76 14.85 -13.00
C ALA A 265 -12.64 16.01 -12.54
#